data_AF-A0A2N1UPH1-F1
#
_entry.id   AF-A0A2N1UPH1-F1
#
_cell.length_a   1.000
_cell.length_b   1.000
_cell.length_c   1.000
_cell.angle_alpha   90.00
_cell.angle_beta   90.00
_cell.angle_gamma   90.00
#
_symmetry.space_group_name_H-M   'P 1'
#
loop_
_entity.id
_entity.type
_entity.pdbx_description
1 polymer ?
#
loop_
_entity_poly.entity_id
_entity_poly.type
_entity_poly.pdbx_seq_one_letter_code
_entity_poly.pdbx_strand_id
1 'polypeptide(L)' 'MAVKDLREFMALLESRGELKRVSAELDPVLEIGEVTDRVSKANGPGLLFENPVDRST' A
#
# COMPACT_ATOMS: atom_id res chain seq x y z
N MET A 1 -13.71 16.81 -9.83
CA MET A 1 -14.20 15.64 -10.58
C MET A 1 -14.32 14.50 -9.58
N ALA A 2 -15.48 13.86 -9.48
CA ALA A 2 -15.63 12.75 -8.56
C ALA A 2 -14.84 11.54 -9.10
N VAL A 3 -14.05 10.91 -8.23
CA VAL A 3 -13.45 9.60 -8.51
C VAL A 3 -14.57 8.57 -8.64
N LYS A 4 -14.61 7.85 -9.75
CA LYS A 4 -15.69 6.92 -10.09
C LYS A 4 -15.54 5.59 -9.36
N ASP A 5 -14.30 5.17 -9.13
CA ASP A 5 -13.98 3.92 -8.43
C ASP A 5 -12.63 4.01 -7.71
N LEU A 6 -12.27 2.92 -7.02
CA LEU A 6 -11.01 2.80 -6.29
C LEU A 6 -9.79 2.84 -7.21
N ARG A 7 -9.89 2.35 -8.46
CA ARG A 7 -8.75 2.32 -9.39
C ARG A 7 -8.42 3.71 -9.90
N GLU A 8 -9.43 4.51 -10.19
CA GLU A 8 -9.27 5.92 -10.53
C GLU A 8 -8.67 6.70 -9.34
N PHE A 9 -9.11 6.39 -8.12
CA PHE A 9 -8.52 6.98 -6.91
C PHE A 9 -7.05 6.59 -6.72
N MET A 10 -6.69 5.32 -6.87
CA MET A 10 -5.30 4.87 -6.81
C MET A 10 -4.43 5.55 -7.88
N ALA A 11 -4.91 5.63 -9.13
CA ALA A 11 -4.18 6.30 -10.21
C ALA A 11 -3.98 7.80 -9.93
N LEU A 12 -4.98 8.47 -9.33
CA LEU A 12 -4.85 9.85 -8.90
C LEU A 12 -3.75 10.01 -7.85
N LEU A 13 -3.73 9.15 -6.82
CA LEU A 13 -2.72 9.19 -5.77
C LEU A 13 -1.31 8.88 -6.33
N GLU A 14 -1.17 7.90 -7.23
CA GLU A 14 0.10 7.61 -7.90
C GLU A 14 0.61 8.81 -8.70
N SER A 15 -0.28 9.48 -9.45
CA SER A 15 0.09 10.67 -10.25
C SER A 15 0.58 11.85 -9.40
N ARG A 16 0.22 11.87 -8.11
CA ARG A 16 0.61 12.89 -7.13
C ARG A 16 1.79 12.47 -6.26
N GLY A 17 2.30 11.25 -6.42
CA GLY A 17 3.34 10.68 -5.54
C GLY A 17 2.82 10.32 -4.14
N GLU A 18 1.50 10.25 -3.96
CA GLU A 18 0.83 9.95 -2.68
C GLU A 18 0.53 8.45 -2.51
N LEU A 19 0.82 7.61 -3.52
CA LEU A 19 0.74 6.15 -3.43
C LEU A 19 2.09 5.54 -3.82
N LYS A 20 2.56 4.58 -3.03
CA LYS A 20 3.78 3.82 -3.29
C LYS A 20 3.46 2.33 -3.46
N ARG A 21 3.95 1.75 -4.55
CA ARG A 21 3.91 0.31 -4.81
C ARG A 21 5.03 -0.38 -4.04
N VAL A 22 4.68 -1.48 -3.38
CA VAL A 22 5.59 -2.34 -2.62
C VAL A 22 5.60 -3.71 -3.31
N SER A 23 6.66 -3.95 -4.08
CA SER A 23 6.85 -5.20 -4.83
C SER A 23 7.59 -6.29 -4.03
N ALA A 24 8.05 -5.98 -2.81
CA ALA A 24 8.62 -6.98 -1.93
C ALA A 24 7.56 -8.00 -1.50
N GLU A 25 7.94 -9.28 -1.43
CA GLU A 25 7.10 -10.33 -0.89
C GLU A 25 6.94 -10.15 0.62
N LEU A 26 5.72 -9.93 1.09
CA LEU A 26 5.43 -9.68 2.50
C LEU A 26 4.26 -10.53 2.99
N ASP A 27 4.38 -10.99 4.23
CA ASP A 27 3.31 -11.69 4.91
C ASP A 27 2.21 -10.72 5.37
N PRO A 28 0.93 -10.96 5.00
CA PRO A 28 -0.19 -10.23 5.59
C PRO A 28 -0.22 -10.26 7.12
N VAL A 29 0.30 -11.34 7.72
CA VAL A 29 0.46 -11.52 9.15
C VAL A 29 1.74 -10.83 9.61
N LEU A 30 1.57 -9.74 10.37
CA LEU A 30 2.61 -8.94 11.01
C LEU A 30 3.53 -8.12 10.08
N GLU A 31 3.96 -8.62 8.91
CA GLU A 31 4.90 -7.87 8.06
C GLU A 31 4.23 -6.68 7.35
N ILE A 32 3.11 -6.89 6.66
CA ILE A 32 2.32 -5.79 6.07
C ILE A 32 1.87 -4.80 7.17
N GLY A 33 1.53 -5.33 8.35
CA GLY A 33 1.14 -4.52 9.51
C GLY A 33 2.26 -3.60 9.99
N GLU A 34 3.47 -4.10 10.19
CA GLU A 34 4.64 -3.31 10.61
C GLU A 34 4.95 -2.20 9.59
N VAL A 35 4.98 -2.56 8.30
CA VAL A 35 5.29 -1.59 7.25
C VAL A 35 4.25 -0.47 7.23
N THR A 36 2.97 -0.83 7.34
CA THR A 36 1.87 0.14 7.37
C THR A 36 1.92 1.03 8.61
N ASP A 37 2.22 0.46 9.78
CA ASP A 37 2.35 1.20 11.05
C ASP A 37 3.47 2.24 10.98
N ARG A 38 4.66 1.83 10.52
CA ARG A 38 5.81 2.72 10.37
C ARG A 38 5.54 3.87 9.39
N VAL A 39 4.93 3.58 8.24
CA VAL A 39 4.61 4.59 7.22
C VAL A 39 3.52 5.55 7.73
N SER A 40 2.49 5.04 8.40
CA SER A 40 1.40 5.86 8.96
C SER A 40 1.93 6.83 10.03
N LYS A 41 2.79 6.35 10.94
CA LYS A 41 3.41 7.18 11.99
C LYS A 41 4.33 8.26 11.42
N ALA A 42 4.88 8.04 10.23
CA ALA A 42 5.69 9.02 9.51
C ALA A 42 4.86 9.98 8.64
N ASN A 43 3.52 9.90 8.65
CA ASN A 43 2.64 10.59 7.69
C ASN A 43 3.07 10.34 6.23
N GLY A 44 3.46 9.10 5.92
CA GLY A 44 3.94 8.70 4.61
C GLY A 44 2.82 8.44 3.60
N PRO A 45 3.17 8.05 2.36
CA PRO A 45 2.20 7.80 1.29
C PRO A 45 1.33 6.57 1.58
N GLY A 46 0.22 6.44 0.86
CA GLY A 46 -0.51 5.18 0.79
C GLY A 46 0.37 4.06 0.23
N LEU A 47 0.06 2.82 0.61
CA LEU A 47 0.83 1.65 0.21
C LEU A 47 -0.05 0.69 -0.59
N LEU A 48 0.47 0.21 -1.72
CA LEU A 48 -0.11 -0.87 -2.51
C LEU A 48 0.86 -2.05 -2.52
N PHE A 49 0.54 -3.11 -1.79
CA PHE A 49 1.32 -4.34 -1.73
C PHE A 49 0.95 -5.26 -2.89
N GLU A 50 1.93 -5.66 -3.69
CA GLU A 50 1.68 -6.41 -4.93
C GLU A 50 1.86 -7.92 -4.76
N ASN A 51 2.65 -8.35 -3.78
CA ASN A 51 3.06 -9.75 -3.61
C ASN A 51 2.84 -10.23 -2.16
N PRO A 52 1.59 -10.34 -1.67
CA PRO A 52 1.33 -10.96 -0.38
C PRO A 52 1.66 -12.46 -0.44
N VAL A 53 2.47 -12.94 0.49
CA VAL A 53 2.86 -14.36 0.60
C VAL A 53 2.47 -14.91 1.96
N ASP A 54 1.86 -16.09 2.00
CA ASP A 54 1.57 -16.76 3.26
C ASP A 54 2.82 -17.49 3.75
N ARG A 55 3.36 -17.08 4.92
CA ARG A 55 4.53 -17.73 5.54
C ARG A 55 4.16 -18.56 6.77
N SER A 56 2.88 -18.83 6.97
CA SER A 56 2.38 -19.65 8.08
C SER A 56 2.47 -21.17 7.83
N THR A 57 2.98 -21.57 6.66
CA THR A 57 3.24 -22.97 6.25
C THR A 57 4.73 -23.27 6.20
#